data_AF-A0A1I7XYJ2-F1
#
_entry.id   AF-A0A1I7XYJ2-F1
#
_cell.length_a   1.000
_cell.length_b   1.000
_cell.length_c   1.000
_cell.angle_alpha   90.00
_cell.angle_beta   90.00
_cell.angle_gamma   90.00
#
_symmetry.space_group_name_H-M   'P 1'
#
loop_
_entity.id
_entity.type
_entity.pdbx_description
1 polymer ?
#
loop_
_entity_poly.entity_id
_entity_poly.type
_entity_poly.pdbx_seq_one_letter_code
_entity_poly.pdbx_strand_id
1 'polypeptide(L)'
;MPDPRLDALAAIVKPNRVLPTTMEFVDIAGLVAGASKGEGLGNKFLANIRETDAIAHVVRCFEDENVIHVSNSVDPKRDIEIIDLELIFADLDSCEKQLQKVARNAKGGDKDALAQKAILEKLIAHFTEGKPARSLMKTMADDEKALVRGFHLLTSKPVMYIANVAEDGFEDNPHLDVVKAIAEEEGAIVVPVCNKIEAEIAELEDGEEKDMFLEALGLEEPGLNRVIRAGYSLLNLQTYFTAGVQE
;
A
#
# COMPACT_ATOMS: atom_id res chain seq x y z
N MET A 1 2.61 -3.08 17.28
CA MET A 1 2.01 -1.83 16.80
C MET A 1 2.38 -0.74 17.80
N PRO A 2 3.06 0.34 17.38
CA PRO A 2 3.49 1.41 18.27
C PRO A 2 2.29 2.30 18.64
N ASP A 3 1.75 2.08 19.85
CA ASP A 3 0.53 2.76 20.34
C ASP A 3 0.75 3.40 21.71
N PRO A 4 0.86 4.74 21.79
CA PRO A 4 1.08 5.42 23.08
C PRO A 4 -0.08 5.23 24.06
N ARG A 5 -1.26 4.77 23.60
CA ARG A 5 -2.39 4.46 24.48
C ARG A 5 -2.10 3.25 25.38
N LEU A 6 -1.23 2.32 24.97
CA LEU A 6 -0.82 1.18 25.80
C LEU A 6 -0.04 1.66 27.02
N ASP A 7 0.94 2.54 26.82
CA ASP A 7 1.78 3.06 27.91
C ASP A 7 0.94 3.88 28.90
N ALA A 8 0.01 4.69 28.38
CA ALA A 8 -0.93 5.44 29.20
C ALA A 8 -1.82 4.52 30.06
N LEU A 9 -2.32 3.40 29.49
CA LEU A 9 -3.10 2.42 30.24
C LEU A 9 -2.24 1.66 31.26
N ALA A 10 -1.03 1.28 30.89
CA ALA A 10 -0.10 0.58 31.77
C ALA A 10 0.26 1.41 33.01
N ALA A 11 0.42 2.73 32.85
CA ALA A 11 0.67 3.65 33.97
C ALA A 11 -0.47 3.69 34.99
N ILE A 12 -1.72 3.51 34.54
CA ILE A 12 -2.93 3.50 35.39
C ILE A 12 -3.13 2.14 36.05
N VAL A 13 -3.07 1.07 35.25
CA VAL A 13 -3.48 -0.29 35.65
C VAL A 13 -2.35 -1.03 36.36
N LYS A 14 -1.10 -0.72 36.00
CA LYS A 14 0.13 -1.40 36.46
C LYS A 14 0.06 -2.93 36.28
N PRO A 15 -0.16 -3.41 35.04
CA PRO A 15 -0.28 -4.84 34.77
C PRO A 15 1.07 -5.54 34.92
N ASN A 16 1.04 -6.86 35.12
CA ASN A 16 2.26 -7.68 35.11
C ASN A 16 2.91 -7.76 33.71
N ARG A 17 2.13 -7.52 32.66
CA ARG A 17 2.56 -7.60 31.25
C ARG A 17 1.77 -6.63 30.39
N VAL A 18 2.38 -6.10 29.33
CA VAL A 18 1.71 -5.31 28.29
C VAL A 18 1.87 -6.05 26.96
N LEU A 19 0.77 -6.37 26.27
CA LEU A 19 0.80 -7.04 24.96
C LEU A 19 0.31 -6.11 23.85
N PRO A 20 1.18 -5.68 22.92
CA PRO A 20 0.76 -4.92 21.75
C PRO A 20 0.14 -5.84 20.69
N THR A 21 -0.78 -5.30 19.89
CA THR A 21 -1.24 -5.97 18.66
C THR A 21 -0.14 -5.94 17.60
N THR A 22 -0.23 -6.84 16.62
CA THR A 22 0.74 -6.98 15.53
C THR A 22 0.15 -6.56 14.19
N MET A 23 1.04 -6.22 13.27
CA MET A 23 0.74 -5.95 11.87
C MET A 23 1.85 -6.61 11.05
N GLU A 24 1.47 -7.23 9.94
CA GLU A 24 2.39 -7.95 9.06
C GLU A 24 2.66 -7.15 7.79
N PHE A 25 3.94 -7.02 7.44
CA PHE A 25 4.39 -6.48 6.16
C PHE A 25 5.08 -7.61 5.40
N VAL A 26 4.68 -7.81 4.15
CA VAL A 26 5.27 -8.79 3.24
C VAL A 26 6.17 -8.04 2.26
N ASP A 27 7.45 -8.37 2.24
CA ASP A 27 8.38 -7.84 1.24
C ASP A 27 8.12 -8.50 -0.11
N ILE A 28 7.92 -7.66 -1.13
CA ILE A 28 7.60 -8.10 -2.48
C ILE A 28 8.76 -7.65 -3.37
N ALA A 29 9.56 -8.62 -3.80
CA ALA A 29 10.74 -8.41 -4.64
C ALA A 29 10.42 -7.53 -5.86
N GLY A 30 11.22 -6.49 -6.10
CA GLY A 30 10.94 -5.44 -7.08
C GLY A 30 10.64 -5.93 -8.50
N LEU A 31 9.70 -5.23 -9.14
CA LEU A 31 9.29 -5.48 -10.52
C LEU A 31 10.26 -4.85 -11.52
N VAL A 32 10.53 -5.55 -12.63
CA VAL A 32 11.10 -4.93 -13.84
C VAL A 32 9.97 -4.85 -14.87
N ALA A 33 9.90 -3.75 -15.63
CA ALA A 33 8.90 -3.54 -16.68
C ALA A 33 8.73 -4.79 -17.58
N GLY A 34 7.48 -5.14 -17.92
CA GLY A 34 7.13 -6.31 -18.73
C GLY A 34 6.63 -7.53 -17.93
N ALA A 35 6.30 -7.36 -16.66
CA ALA A 35 5.84 -8.43 -15.77
C ALA A 35 4.54 -9.10 -16.20
N SER A 36 3.62 -8.30 -16.75
CA SER A 36 2.32 -8.74 -17.25
C SER A 36 2.40 -9.62 -18.51
N LYS A 37 3.55 -9.67 -19.20
CA LYS A 37 3.72 -10.48 -20.43
C LYS A 37 3.95 -11.98 -20.19
N GLY A 38 3.92 -12.43 -18.93
CA GLY A 38 3.82 -13.85 -18.58
C GLY A 38 5.13 -14.63 -18.55
N GLU A 39 6.29 -14.00 -18.77
CA GLU A 39 7.61 -14.64 -18.68
C GLU A 39 8.37 -14.18 -17.42
N GLY A 40 8.75 -15.13 -16.55
CA GLY A 40 9.74 -14.91 -15.49
C GLY A 40 9.23 -14.33 -14.15
N LEU A 41 10.08 -13.51 -13.50
CA LEU A 41 9.90 -13.00 -12.13
C LEU A 41 8.61 -12.17 -11.92
N GLY A 42 8.10 -11.54 -12.98
CA GLY A 42 6.90 -10.69 -12.90
C GLY A 42 5.63 -11.41 -12.44
N ASN A 43 5.44 -12.68 -12.84
CA ASN A 43 4.30 -13.46 -12.36
C ASN A 43 4.40 -13.80 -10.86
N LYS A 44 5.62 -13.96 -10.32
CA LYS A 44 5.82 -14.19 -8.88
C LYS A 44 5.52 -12.93 -8.08
N PHE A 45 5.92 -11.76 -8.58
CA PHE A 45 5.56 -10.47 -8.00
C PHE A 45 4.04 -10.31 -7.87
N LEU A 46 3.30 -10.52 -8.97
CA LEU A 46 1.85 -10.41 -8.99
C LEU A 46 1.18 -11.45 -8.08
N ALA A 47 1.73 -12.66 -7.99
CA ALA A 47 1.23 -13.70 -7.09
C ALA A 47 1.36 -13.27 -5.62
N ASN A 48 2.51 -12.74 -5.21
CA ASN A 48 2.73 -12.25 -3.85
C ASN A 48 1.78 -11.09 -3.51
N ILE A 49 1.53 -10.15 -4.43
CA ILE A 49 0.54 -9.08 -4.21
C ILE A 49 -0.88 -9.63 -4.04
N ARG A 50 -1.24 -10.73 -4.71
CA ARG A 50 -2.58 -11.34 -4.51
C ARG A 50 -2.79 -11.79 -3.08
N GLU A 51 -1.73 -12.21 -2.40
CA GLU A 51 -1.75 -12.74 -1.03
C GLU A 51 -1.80 -11.64 0.05
N THR A 52 -1.66 -10.37 -0.30
CA THR A 52 -1.78 -9.24 0.64
C THR A 52 -3.16 -8.60 0.59
N ASP A 53 -3.51 -7.74 1.55
CA ASP A 53 -4.78 -7.01 1.54
C ASP A 53 -4.65 -5.54 1.15
N ALA A 54 -3.45 -4.99 1.22
CA ALA A 54 -3.12 -3.61 0.85
C ALA A 54 -1.72 -3.54 0.22
N ILE A 55 -1.41 -2.40 -0.39
CA ILE A 55 -0.12 -2.14 -1.03
C ILE A 55 0.54 -0.92 -0.39
N ALA A 56 1.75 -1.10 0.11
CA ALA A 56 2.64 -0.03 0.53
C ALA A 56 3.65 0.23 -0.58
N HIS A 57 3.41 1.25 -1.41
CA HIS A 57 4.25 1.54 -2.56
C HIS A 57 5.38 2.48 -2.15
N VAL A 58 6.60 1.95 -2.07
CA VAL A 58 7.80 2.76 -1.81
C VAL A 58 8.19 3.51 -3.08
N VAL A 59 8.22 4.84 -3.00
CA VAL A 59 8.52 5.72 -4.14
C VAL A 59 9.76 6.54 -3.83
N ARG A 60 10.76 6.50 -4.73
CA ARG A 60 12.00 7.26 -4.57
C ARG A 60 11.72 8.75 -4.80
N CYS A 61 12.02 9.56 -3.80
CA CYS A 61 11.84 11.02 -3.81
C CYS A 61 13.14 11.77 -3.49
N PHE A 62 14.29 11.20 -3.89
CA PHE A 62 15.60 11.83 -3.74
C PHE A 62 16.52 11.47 -4.91
N GLU A 63 17.43 12.38 -5.24
CA GLU A 63 18.52 12.15 -6.18
C GLU A 63 19.80 11.76 -5.42
N ASP A 64 20.51 10.76 -5.92
CA ASP A 64 21.84 10.37 -5.41
C ASP A 64 22.59 9.67 -6.56
N GLU A 65 23.74 10.21 -6.95
CA GLU A 65 24.58 9.70 -8.02
C GLU A 65 25.13 8.29 -7.73
N ASN A 66 25.21 7.90 -6.45
CA ASN A 66 25.70 6.59 -6.04
C ASN A 66 24.62 5.51 -6.09
N VAL A 67 23.36 5.89 -6.29
CA VAL A 67 22.21 4.97 -6.31
C VAL A 67 21.60 4.93 -7.71
N ILE A 68 21.91 3.86 -8.45
CA ILE A 68 21.43 3.68 -9.83
C ILE A 68 19.91 3.49 -9.84
N HIS A 69 19.21 4.30 -10.63
CA HIS A 69 17.80 4.12 -10.92
C HIS A 69 17.60 3.23 -12.16
N VAL A 70 16.59 2.35 -12.16
CA VAL A 70 16.33 1.41 -13.27
C VAL A 70 16.12 2.14 -14.61
N SER A 71 15.56 3.35 -14.57
CA SER A 71 15.34 4.20 -15.74
C SER A 71 16.40 5.28 -15.94
N ASN A 72 17.52 5.24 -15.22
CA ASN A 72 18.62 6.22 -15.23
C ASN A 72 18.23 7.68 -14.87
N SER A 73 16.98 7.92 -14.48
CA SER A 73 16.50 9.19 -13.92
C SER A 73 15.47 8.91 -12.84
N VAL A 74 15.36 9.79 -11.84
CA VAL A 74 14.33 9.71 -10.79
C VAL A 74 13.08 10.44 -11.27
N ASP A 75 11.96 9.74 -11.34
CA ASP A 75 10.65 10.33 -11.70
C ASP A 75 9.55 9.58 -10.94
N PRO A 76 9.14 10.09 -9.76
CA PRO A 76 8.13 9.44 -8.93
C PRO A 76 6.83 9.14 -9.67
N LYS A 77 6.40 10.04 -10.56
CA LYS A 77 5.15 9.88 -11.31
C LYS A 77 5.25 8.71 -12.27
N ARG A 78 6.33 8.68 -13.07
CA ARG A 78 6.57 7.59 -14.01
C ARG A 78 6.68 6.25 -13.28
N ASP A 79 7.39 6.22 -12.15
CA ASP A 79 7.63 4.99 -11.42
C ASP A 79 6.33 4.44 -10.81
N ILE A 80 5.46 5.33 -10.28
CA ILE A 80 4.10 4.98 -9.85
C ILE A 80 3.27 4.43 -11.03
N GLU A 81 3.24 5.16 -12.15
CA GLU A 81 2.46 4.79 -13.34
C GLU A 81 2.89 3.43 -13.91
N ILE A 82 4.19 3.12 -13.93
CA ILE A 82 4.70 1.83 -14.42
C ILE A 82 4.12 0.68 -13.60
N ILE A 83 4.18 0.76 -12.27
CA ILE A 83 3.66 -0.29 -11.40
C ILE A 83 2.15 -0.41 -11.56
N ASP A 84 1.42 0.71 -11.54
CA ASP A 84 -0.04 0.68 -11.69
C ASP A 84 -0.47 0.09 -13.03
N LEU A 85 0.20 0.42 -14.13
CA LEU A 85 -0.10 -0.17 -15.44
C LEU A 85 0.12 -1.68 -15.47
N GLU A 86 1.19 -2.20 -14.84
CA GLU A 86 1.43 -3.64 -14.76
C GLU A 86 0.33 -4.36 -13.95
N LEU A 87 -0.14 -3.75 -12.86
CA LEU A 87 -1.28 -4.28 -12.08
C LEU A 87 -2.58 -4.24 -12.89
N ILE A 88 -2.82 -3.15 -13.62
CA ILE A 88 -4.00 -2.96 -14.49
C ILE A 88 -4.02 -3.99 -15.61
N PHE A 89 -2.88 -4.25 -16.27
CA PHE A 89 -2.82 -5.25 -17.33
C PHE A 89 -3.10 -6.67 -16.81
N ALA A 90 -2.60 -7.01 -15.61
CA ALA A 90 -2.90 -8.28 -14.98
C ALA A 90 -4.40 -8.41 -14.62
N ASP A 91 -5.04 -7.32 -14.17
CA ASP A 91 -6.47 -7.31 -13.87
C ASP A 91 -7.35 -7.32 -15.11
N LEU A 92 -6.90 -6.68 -16.20
CA LEU A 92 -7.57 -6.70 -17.50
C LEU A 92 -7.65 -8.13 -18.05
N ASP A 93 -6.52 -8.84 -18.13
CA ASP A 93 -6.48 -10.24 -18.57
C ASP A 93 -7.34 -11.16 -17.67
N SER A 94 -7.32 -10.92 -16.35
CA SER A 94 -8.19 -11.63 -15.40
C SER A 94 -9.67 -11.37 -15.70
N CYS A 95 -10.07 -10.11 -15.88
CA CYS A 95 -11.45 -9.74 -16.12
C CYS A 95 -11.97 -10.26 -17.46
N GLU A 96 -11.16 -10.25 -18.52
CA GLU A 96 -11.54 -10.83 -19.82
C GLU A 96 -11.82 -12.33 -19.71
N LYS A 97 -10.96 -13.08 -19.00
CA LYS A 97 -11.15 -14.51 -18.73
C LYS A 97 -12.40 -14.78 -17.89
N GLN A 98 -12.66 -13.95 -16.88
CA GLN A 98 -13.86 -14.06 -16.04
C GLN A 98 -15.13 -13.74 -16.84
N LEU A 99 -15.11 -12.69 -17.68
CA LEU A 99 -16.23 -12.29 -18.52
C LEU A 99 -16.63 -13.40 -19.48
N GLN A 100 -15.67 -14.11 -20.09
CA GLN A 100 -15.98 -15.24 -20.97
C GLN A 100 -16.74 -16.38 -20.26
N LYS A 101 -16.42 -16.65 -18.99
CA LYS A 101 -17.10 -17.68 -18.18
C LYS A 101 -18.51 -17.21 -17.80
N VAL A 102 -18.61 -16.01 -17.25
CA VAL A 102 -19.88 -15.42 -16.78
C VAL A 102 -20.86 -15.21 -17.94
N ALA A 103 -20.39 -14.79 -19.12
CA ALA A 103 -21.23 -14.57 -20.30
C ALA A 103 -21.94 -15.85 -20.78
N ARG A 104 -21.37 -17.04 -20.54
CA ARG A 104 -22.05 -18.32 -20.85
C ARG A 104 -23.21 -18.58 -19.89
N ASN A 105 -22.99 -18.33 -18.60
CA ASN A 105 -24.01 -18.54 -17.56
C ASN A 105 -25.13 -17.49 -17.63
N ALA A 106 -24.80 -16.24 -17.96
CA ALA A 106 -25.75 -15.15 -18.13
C ALA A 106 -26.77 -15.42 -19.27
N LYS A 107 -26.37 -16.14 -20.33
CA LYS A 107 -27.30 -16.59 -21.39
C LYS A 107 -28.36 -17.56 -20.88
N GLY A 108 -28.10 -18.25 -19.76
CA GLY A 108 -29.05 -19.13 -19.07
C GLY A 108 -30.07 -18.40 -18.19
N GLY A 109 -30.02 -17.06 -18.11
CA GLY A 109 -30.98 -16.25 -17.35
C GLY A 109 -30.64 -16.10 -15.86
N ASP A 110 -29.43 -16.49 -15.45
CA ASP A 110 -28.95 -16.27 -14.08
C ASP A 110 -28.75 -14.77 -13.81
N LYS A 111 -29.46 -14.26 -12.81
CA LYS A 111 -29.44 -12.84 -12.42
C LYS A 111 -28.09 -12.40 -11.86
N ASP A 112 -27.42 -13.28 -11.12
CA ASP A 112 -26.12 -12.96 -10.51
C ASP A 112 -25.05 -12.90 -11.60
N ALA A 113 -25.10 -13.83 -12.57
CA ALA A 113 -24.22 -13.80 -13.73
C ALA A 113 -24.44 -12.55 -14.60
N LEU A 114 -25.68 -12.07 -14.75
CA LEU A 114 -25.97 -10.82 -15.47
C LEU A 114 -25.37 -9.60 -14.76
N ALA A 115 -25.48 -9.52 -13.44
CA ALA A 115 -24.90 -8.45 -12.65
C ALA A 115 -23.36 -8.46 -12.73
N GLN A 116 -22.73 -9.61 -12.53
CA GLN A 116 -21.27 -9.77 -12.68
C GLN A 116 -20.78 -9.38 -14.07
N LYS A 117 -21.50 -9.81 -15.11
CA LYS A 117 -21.16 -9.47 -16.50
C LYS A 117 -21.11 -7.96 -16.71
N ALA A 118 -22.13 -7.23 -16.24
CA ALA A 118 -22.19 -5.78 -16.39
C ALA A 118 -21.04 -5.06 -15.68
N ILE A 119 -20.64 -5.54 -14.50
CA ILE A 119 -19.50 -4.97 -13.76
C ILE A 119 -18.17 -5.29 -14.46
N LEU A 120 -17.99 -6.51 -14.95
CA LEU A 120 -16.79 -6.90 -15.70
C LEU A 120 -16.63 -6.07 -16.98
N GLU A 121 -17.71 -5.81 -17.72
CA GLU A 121 -17.68 -4.94 -18.91
C GLU A 121 -17.27 -3.50 -18.54
N LYS A 122 -17.79 -2.95 -17.44
CA LYS A 122 -17.36 -1.62 -16.92
C LYS A 122 -15.88 -1.61 -16.54
N LEU A 123 -15.41 -2.64 -15.82
CA LEU A 123 -14.02 -2.75 -15.38
C LEU A 123 -13.05 -2.84 -16.57
N ILE A 124 -13.35 -3.66 -17.56
CA ILE A 124 -12.52 -3.82 -18.77
C ILE A 124 -12.38 -2.49 -19.52
N ALA A 125 -13.48 -1.74 -19.68
CA ALA A 125 -13.44 -0.42 -20.29
C ALA A 125 -12.54 0.54 -19.50
N HIS A 126 -12.67 0.55 -18.17
CA HIS A 126 -11.87 1.39 -17.27
C HIS A 126 -10.37 1.06 -17.29
N PHE A 127 -10.02 -0.23 -17.35
CA PHE A 127 -8.64 -0.68 -17.48
C PHE A 127 -8.02 -0.33 -18.83
N THR A 128 -8.82 -0.32 -19.90
CA THR A 128 -8.36 0.09 -21.24
C THR A 128 -7.96 1.58 -21.26
N GLU A 129 -8.53 2.40 -20.38
CA GLU A 129 -8.12 3.79 -20.17
C GLU A 129 -6.90 3.95 -19.25
N GLY A 130 -6.31 2.84 -18.79
CA GLY A 130 -5.14 2.86 -17.89
C GLY A 130 -5.49 3.27 -16.46
N LYS A 131 -6.73 3.08 -16.01
CA LYS A 131 -7.17 3.46 -14.66
C LYS A 131 -7.40 2.24 -13.76
N PRO A 132 -6.99 2.28 -12.48
CA PRO A 132 -7.11 1.15 -11.57
C PRO A 132 -8.55 0.95 -11.08
N ALA A 133 -8.91 -0.27 -10.65
CA ALA A 133 -10.27 -0.57 -10.19
C ALA A 133 -10.70 0.30 -9.00
N ARG A 134 -9.76 0.61 -8.09
CA ARG A 134 -9.99 1.47 -6.91
C ARG A 134 -10.58 2.83 -7.26
N SER A 135 -10.22 3.43 -8.40
CA SER A 135 -10.77 4.73 -8.80
C SER A 135 -12.21 4.63 -9.30
N LEU A 136 -12.57 3.57 -10.03
CA LEU A 136 -13.95 3.31 -10.45
C LEU A 136 -14.86 3.02 -9.25
N MET A 137 -14.37 2.24 -8.28
CA MET A 137 -15.11 1.83 -7.09
C MET A 137 -15.58 3.01 -6.23
N LYS A 138 -14.92 4.18 -6.29
CA LYS A 138 -15.35 5.40 -5.58
C LYS A 138 -16.76 5.85 -5.98
N THR A 139 -17.17 5.54 -7.20
CA THR A 139 -18.47 5.96 -7.77
C THR A 139 -19.54 4.86 -7.73
N MET A 140 -19.17 3.66 -7.27
CA MET A 140 -20.05 2.49 -7.23
C MET A 140 -20.83 2.40 -5.92
N ALA A 141 -21.99 1.74 -5.98
CA ALA A 141 -22.76 1.37 -4.80
C ALA A 141 -22.09 0.20 -4.04
N ASP A 142 -22.48 -0.03 -2.78
CA ASP A 142 -21.79 -1.00 -1.91
C ASP A 142 -21.99 -2.46 -2.33
N ASP A 143 -23.12 -2.77 -2.97
CA ASP A 143 -23.40 -4.05 -3.62
C ASP A 143 -22.51 -4.28 -4.84
N GLU A 144 -22.34 -3.27 -5.70
CA GLU A 144 -21.40 -3.31 -6.82
C GLU A 144 -19.95 -3.50 -6.31
N LYS A 145 -19.54 -2.77 -5.27
CA LYS A 145 -18.21 -2.94 -4.65
C LYS A 145 -18.02 -4.36 -4.11
N ALA A 146 -19.05 -4.95 -3.51
CA ALA A 146 -18.99 -6.33 -3.02
C ALA A 146 -18.76 -7.34 -4.16
N LEU A 147 -19.39 -7.14 -5.33
CA LEU A 147 -19.12 -7.94 -6.53
C LEU A 147 -17.68 -7.77 -7.00
N VAL A 148 -17.16 -6.53 -7.05
CA VAL A 148 -15.77 -6.26 -7.47
C VAL A 148 -14.76 -6.96 -6.55
N ARG A 149 -15.00 -6.98 -5.23
CA ARG A 149 -14.14 -7.71 -4.27
C ARG A 149 -14.08 -9.21 -4.58
N GLY A 150 -15.18 -9.80 -5.04
CA GLY A 150 -15.25 -11.21 -5.45
C GLY A 150 -14.41 -11.56 -6.69
N PHE A 151 -13.96 -10.56 -7.46
CA PHE A 151 -13.09 -10.78 -8.62
C PHE A 151 -11.60 -10.84 -8.26
N HIS A 152 -11.24 -10.57 -6.99
CA HIS A 152 -9.86 -10.65 -6.46
C HIS A 152 -8.84 -9.85 -7.31
N LEU A 153 -9.23 -8.64 -7.70
CA LEU A 153 -8.42 -7.72 -8.48
C LEU A 153 -7.26 -7.15 -7.65
N LEU A 154 -6.12 -6.91 -8.29
CA LEU A 154 -4.94 -6.29 -7.67
C LEU A 154 -5.18 -4.80 -7.42
N THR A 155 -5.72 -4.12 -8.43
CA THR A 155 -5.93 -2.67 -8.46
C THR A 155 -7.14 -2.21 -7.65
N SER A 156 -7.89 -3.13 -7.02
CA SER A 156 -8.94 -2.81 -6.05
C SER A 156 -8.41 -2.71 -4.62
N LYS A 157 -7.18 -3.20 -4.36
CA LYS A 157 -6.54 -3.09 -3.05
C LYS A 157 -6.24 -1.62 -2.73
N PRO A 158 -6.41 -1.20 -1.46
CA PRO A 158 -6.02 0.13 -1.03
C PRO A 158 -4.49 0.28 -1.10
N VAL A 159 -4.05 1.49 -1.45
CA VAL A 159 -2.63 1.84 -1.63
C VAL A 159 -2.26 2.99 -0.69
N MET A 160 -1.09 2.89 -0.08
CA MET A 160 -0.39 4.04 0.51
C MET A 160 0.97 4.21 -0.15
N TYR A 161 1.45 5.45 -0.23
CA TYR A 161 2.77 5.76 -0.75
C TYR A 161 3.74 6.02 0.40
N ILE A 162 4.84 5.29 0.41
CA ILE A 162 5.98 5.53 1.28
C ILE A 162 6.98 6.35 0.46
N ALA A 163 6.97 7.67 0.65
CA ALA A 163 7.85 8.57 -0.07
C ALA A 163 9.23 8.55 0.59
N ASN A 164 10.17 7.84 -0.01
CA ASN A 164 11.54 7.74 0.50
C ASN A 164 12.31 9.00 0.10
N VAL A 165 12.67 9.83 1.07
CA VAL A 165 13.36 11.12 0.89
C VAL A 165 14.78 11.07 1.46
N ALA A 166 15.61 12.04 1.07
CA ALA A 166 16.88 12.31 1.74
C ALA A 166 16.66 12.89 3.15
N GLU A 167 17.71 12.99 3.94
CA GLU A 167 17.65 13.49 5.33
C GLU A 167 17.08 14.92 5.41
N ASP A 168 17.37 15.75 4.42
CA ASP A 168 16.88 17.13 4.25
C ASP A 168 15.65 17.24 3.32
N GLY A 169 15.16 16.11 2.80
CA GLY A 169 14.15 16.07 1.74
C GLY A 169 12.69 16.05 2.23
N PHE A 170 12.44 16.36 3.50
CA PHE A 170 11.08 16.39 4.09
C PHE A 170 10.30 17.65 3.72
N GLU A 171 11.00 18.76 3.48
CA GLU A 171 10.46 20.06 3.07
C GLU A 171 11.04 20.45 1.70
N ASP A 172 10.35 21.33 0.96
CA ASP A 172 10.78 21.87 -0.34
C ASP A 172 11.29 20.82 -1.35
N ASN A 173 10.66 19.64 -1.37
CA ASN A 173 11.04 18.52 -2.23
C ASN A 173 10.03 18.34 -3.39
N PRO A 174 10.41 18.68 -4.64
CA PRO A 174 9.52 18.58 -5.80
C PRO A 174 9.03 17.15 -6.05
N HIS A 175 9.86 16.14 -5.76
CA HIS A 175 9.47 14.74 -5.93
C HIS A 175 8.39 14.33 -4.92
N LEU A 176 8.53 14.78 -3.67
CA LEU A 176 7.52 14.54 -2.64
C LEU A 176 6.19 15.23 -2.98
N ASP A 177 6.25 16.45 -3.52
CA ASP A 177 5.04 17.19 -3.93
C ASP A 177 4.29 16.49 -5.07
N VAL A 178 5.01 15.90 -6.02
CA VAL A 178 4.42 15.07 -7.08
C VAL A 178 3.68 13.87 -6.48
N VAL A 179 4.29 13.16 -5.53
CA VAL A 179 3.65 12.00 -4.87
C VAL A 179 2.41 12.44 -4.07
N LYS A 180 2.48 13.57 -3.36
CA LYS A 180 1.34 14.14 -2.63
C LYS A 180 0.18 14.48 -3.57
N ALA A 181 0.46 15.09 -4.72
CA ALA A 181 -0.58 15.44 -5.70
C ALA A 181 -1.27 14.20 -6.28
N ILE A 182 -0.51 13.15 -6.62
CA ILE A 182 -1.06 11.88 -7.10
C ILE A 182 -1.93 11.24 -6.01
N ALA A 183 -1.42 11.21 -4.78
CA ALA A 183 -2.14 10.63 -3.66
C ALA A 183 -3.44 11.37 -3.33
N GLU A 184 -3.48 12.69 -3.47
CA GLU A 184 -4.70 13.49 -3.26
C GLU A 184 -5.78 13.14 -4.29
N GLU A 185 -5.43 13.00 -5.57
CA GLU A 185 -6.35 12.55 -6.62
C GLU A 185 -6.86 11.12 -6.35
N GLU A 186 -5.98 10.25 -5.87
CA GLU A 186 -6.30 8.87 -5.53
C GLU A 186 -6.98 8.70 -4.16
N GLY A 187 -6.97 9.70 -3.29
CA GLY A 187 -7.39 9.57 -1.89
C GLY A 187 -6.50 8.58 -1.11
N ALA A 188 -5.23 8.46 -1.47
CA ALA A 188 -4.24 7.59 -0.85
C ALA A 188 -3.48 8.31 0.27
N ILE A 189 -2.93 7.54 1.20
CA ILE A 189 -2.10 8.06 2.30
C ILE A 189 -0.66 8.20 1.79
N VAL A 190 0.02 9.30 2.13
CA VAL A 190 1.46 9.48 1.90
C VAL A 190 2.20 9.54 3.24
N VAL A 191 3.25 8.74 3.37
CA VAL A 191 4.14 8.75 4.54
C VAL A 191 5.56 9.06 4.07
N PRO A 192 6.08 10.28 4.30
CA PRO A 192 7.47 10.61 4.02
C PRO A 192 8.38 9.94 5.06
N VAL A 193 9.41 9.23 4.59
CA VAL A 193 10.41 8.56 5.43
C VAL A 193 11.80 8.73 4.82
N CYS A 194 12.83 8.75 5.65
CA CYS A 194 14.20 8.65 5.16
C CYS A 194 14.74 7.27 5.52
N ASN A 195 14.80 6.36 4.54
CA ASN A 195 15.20 4.97 4.80
C ASN A 195 16.60 4.85 5.41
N LYS A 196 17.49 5.81 5.13
CA LYS A 196 18.84 5.84 5.69
C LYS A 196 18.81 6.11 7.21
N ILE A 197 18.07 7.14 7.63
CA ILE A 197 17.85 7.45 9.05
C ILE A 197 17.18 6.26 9.75
N GLU A 198 16.15 5.65 9.14
CA GLU A 198 15.46 4.51 9.75
C GLU A 198 16.39 3.29 9.90
N ALA A 199 17.31 3.05 8.96
CA ALA A 199 18.28 1.98 9.06
C ALA A 199 19.27 2.23 10.21
N GLU A 200 19.76 3.45 10.36
CA GLU A 200 20.64 3.83 11.47
C GLU A 200 19.95 3.67 12.83
N ILE A 201 18.68 4.11 12.95
CA ILE A 201 17.88 3.93 14.17
C ILE A 201 17.69 2.43 14.50
N ALA A 202 17.52 1.58 13.49
CA ALA A 202 17.32 0.15 13.68
C ALA A 202 18.56 -0.57 14.23
N GLU A 203 19.76 -0.05 13.98
CA GLU A 203 21.03 -0.59 14.48
C GLU A 203 21.33 -0.21 15.94
N LEU A 204 20.68 0.83 16.46
CA LEU A 204 20.79 1.20 17.87
C LEU A 204 20.08 0.14 18.74
N GLU A 205 20.74 -0.36 19.78
CA GLU A 205 20.14 -1.33 20.71
C GLU A 205 19.61 -0.65 21.98
N ASP A 206 20.24 0.46 22.39
CA ASP A 206 19.88 1.22 23.59
C ASP A 206 18.74 2.23 23.30
N GLY A 207 17.72 2.22 24.16
CA GLY A 207 16.59 3.14 24.08
C GLY A 207 17.00 4.59 24.37
N GLU A 208 17.95 4.81 25.28
CA GLU A 208 18.43 6.17 25.58
C GLU A 208 19.22 6.74 24.39
N GLU A 209 20.05 5.93 23.74
CA GLU A 209 20.78 6.34 22.53
C GLU A 209 19.81 6.65 21.37
N LYS A 210 18.75 5.86 21.21
CA LYS A 210 17.69 6.13 20.23
C LYS A 210 17.00 7.46 20.48
N ASP A 211 16.59 7.72 21.72
CA ASP A 211 15.90 8.95 22.09
C ASP A 211 16.80 10.17 21.84
N MET A 212 18.08 10.07 22.20
CA MET A 212 19.07 11.12 21.93
C MET A 212 19.28 11.36 20.42
N PHE A 213 19.32 10.29 19.62
CA PHE A 213 19.48 10.39 18.17
C PHE A 213 18.27 11.05 17.51
N LEU A 214 17.06 10.66 17.91
CA LEU A 214 15.81 11.27 17.46
C LEU A 214 15.74 12.75 17.83
N GLU A 215 16.08 13.10 19.08
CA GLU A 215 16.10 14.49 19.55
C GLU A 215 17.11 15.35 18.77
N ALA A 216 18.30 14.80 18.46
CA ALA A 216 19.31 15.50 17.66
C ALA A 216 18.85 15.81 16.23
N LEU A 217 17.97 14.97 15.66
CA LEU A 217 17.34 15.15 14.35
C LEU A 217 16.03 15.95 14.43
N GLY A 218 15.57 16.32 15.62
CA GLY A 218 14.29 17.01 15.82
C GLY A 218 13.06 16.13 15.55
N LEU A 219 13.21 14.81 15.66
CA LEU A 219 12.14 13.82 15.48
C LEU A 219 11.60 13.38 16.84
N GLU A 220 10.28 13.33 16.97
CA GLU A 220 9.62 12.82 18.19
C GLU A 220 9.55 11.28 18.21
N GLU A 221 9.59 10.64 17.04
CA GLU A 221 9.50 9.20 16.90
C GLU A 221 10.12 8.72 15.57
N PRO A 222 10.48 7.42 15.45
CA PRO A 222 10.90 6.83 14.19
C PRO A 222 9.82 6.93 13.09
N GLY A 223 10.23 7.20 11.85
CA GLY A 223 9.35 7.23 10.69
C GLY A 223 8.69 5.89 10.42
N LEU A 224 9.33 4.77 10.76
CA LEU A 224 8.74 3.44 10.65
C LEU A 224 7.46 3.29 11.48
N ASN A 225 7.37 3.96 12.65
CA ASN A 225 6.15 3.94 13.46
C ASN A 225 4.98 4.59 12.72
N ARG A 226 5.24 5.68 11.96
CA ARG A 226 4.25 6.34 11.11
C ARG A 226 3.80 5.43 9.97
N VAL A 227 4.72 4.69 9.35
CA VAL A 227 4.40 3.69 8.30
C VAL A 227 3.51 2.58 8.86
N ILE A 228 3.83 2.03 10.04
CA ILE A 228 3.03 0.96 10.66
C ILE A 228 1.61 1.46 10.96
N ARG A 229 1.44 2.65 11.56
CA ARG A 229 0.11 3.19 11.86
C ARG A 229 -0.69 3.55 10.61
N ALA A 230 -0.03 4.05 9.57
CA ALA A 230 -0.66 4.31 8.28
C ALA A 230 -1.15 3.00 7.63
N GLY A 231 -0.33 1.95 7.63
CA GLY A 231 -0.72 0.63 7.14
C GLY A 231 -1.91 0.05 7.92
N TYR A 232 -1.91 0.19 9.25
CA TYR A 232 -3.00 -0.28 10.12
C TYR A 232 -4.33 0.43 9.79
N SER A 233 -4.26 1.74 9.55
CA SER A 233 -5.39 2.54 9.12
C SER A 233 -5.85 2.20 7.70
N LEU A 234 -4.91 1.91 6.79
CA LEU A 234 -5.17 1.51 5.40
C LEU A 234 -5.96 0.21 5.30
N LEU A 235 -5.68 -0.75 6.18
CA LEU A 235 -6.43 -2.00 6.31
C LEU A 235 -7.77 -1.84 7.05
N ASN A 236 -8.11 -0.63 7.48
CA ASN A 236 -9.30 -0.32 8.26
C ASN A 236 -9.40 -1.15 9.55
N LEU A 237 -8.25 -1.45 10.17
CA LEU A 237 -8.16 -2.16 11.44
C LEU A 237 -8.36 -1.20 12.62
N GLN A 238 -8.92 -1.72 13.71
CA GLN A 238 -9.16 -0.95 14.92
C GLN A 238 -8.66 -1.72 16.14
N THR A 239 -8.15 -0.96 17.12
CA THR A 239 -7.65 -1.51 18.38
C THR A 239 -8.67 -1.28 19.49
N TYR A 240 -8.98 -2.33 20.23
CA TYR A 240 -9.63 -2.25 21.54
C TYR A 240 -8.70 -2.83 22.60
N PHE A 241 -8.90 -2.46 23.86
CA PHE A 241 -8.05 -2.89 24.97
C PHE A 241 -8.84 -3.70 25.98
N THR A 242 -8.20 -4.73 26.53
CA THR A 242 -8.58 -5.38 27.78
C THR A 242 -7.53 -5.02 28.81
N ALA A 243 -7.95 -4.60 30.01
CA ALA A 243 -7.02 -4.09 31.01
C ALA A 243 -7.31 -4.72 32.38
N GLY A 244 -6.30 -5.35 32.97
CA GLY A 244 -6.35 -5.91 34.32
C GLY A 244 -4.96 -6.07 34.93
N VAL A 245 -4.90 -6.54 36.18
CA VAL A 245 -3.62 -6.68 36.91
C VAL A 245 -2.71 -7.74 36.26
N GLN A 246 -3.28 -8.73 35.58
CA GLN A 246 -2.50 -9.76 34.88
C GLN A 246 -1.89 -9.24 33.57
N GLU A 247 -2.68 -8.50 32.80
CA GLU A 247 -2.36 -8.01 31.45
C GLU A 247 -3.26 -6.84 31.08
#